data_AF-A0A5Q0BKC1-F1
#
_entry.id   AF-A0A5Q0BKC1-F1
#
_cell.length_a   1.000
_cell.length_b   1.000
_cell.length_c   1.000
_cell.angle_alpha   90.00
_cell.angle_beta   90.00
_cell.angle_gamma   90.00
#
_symmetry.space_group_name_H-M   'P 1'
#
loop_
_entity.id
_entity.type
_entity.pdbx_description
1 polymer ?
#
loop_
_entity_poly.entity_id
_entity_poly.type
_entity_poly.pdbx_seq_one_letter_code
_entity_poly.pdbx_strand_id
1 'polypeptide(L)'
;MRRLAEWYLPTDVELSVPAARIALWYNYRRQIESFFKLLKAAGHQLECWEQETGPALFRRVLIATQACVLAWRPMRETGEQTVRTREVLVRLSGRQMKRTRPVTAPALLDGLFKRFSLWGVLNEYSIEELQAFADFAFPRRFEIPGKAMGDV
;
A
#
# COMPACT_ATOMS: atom_id res chain seq x y z
N MET A 1 41.99 0.67 -4.92
CA MET A 1 40.53 0.87 -4.98
C MET A 1 40.22 2.19 -5.67
N ARG A 2 39.25 2.24 -6.59
CA ARG A 2 38.81 3.47 -7.28
C ARG A 2 37.69 4.14 -6.47
N ARG A 3 37.84 5.43 -6.14
CA ARG A 3 36.78 6.23 -5.49
C ARG A 3 35.59 6.34 -6.44
N LEU A 4 34.40 5.92 -6.00
CA LEU A 4 33.18 5.96 -6.82
C LEU A 4 32.35 7.23 -6.60
N ALA A 5 32.34 7.76 -5.38
CA ALA A 5 31.64 8.99 -5.00
C ALA A 5 32.26 9.58 -3.73
N GLU A 6 32.01 10.87 -3.49
CA GLU A 6 32.42 11.62 -2.31
C GLU A 6 31.23 12.44 -1.80
N TRP A 7 30.89 12.32 -0.52
CA TRP A 7 29.73 12.96 0.10
C TRP A 7 30.16 13.80 1.29
N TYR A 8 29.67 15.04 1.36
CA TYR A 8 29.81 15.91 2.52
C TYR A 8 28.47 15.95 3.26
N LEU A 9 28.45 15.48 4.50
CA LEU A 9 27.24 15.36 5.32
C LEU A 9 27.39 16.18 6.60
N PRO A 10 27.10 17.50 6.57
CA PRO A 10 27.03 18.31 7.78
C PRO A 10 25.98 17.74 8.74
N THR A 11 26.32 17.63 10.01
CA THR A 11 25.44 17.04 11.02
C THR A 11 25.80 17.54 12.41
N ASP A 12 24.79 17.69 13.26
CA ASP A 12 24.94 18.13 14.65
C ASP A 12 25.13 16.95 15.63
N VAL A 13 25.32 15.72 15.11
CA VAL A 13 25.55 14.55 15.97
C VAL A 13 26.95 14.58 16.57
N GLU A 14 27.10 13.97 17.75
CA GLU A 14 28.39 13.90 18.44
C GLU A 14 29.48 13.28 17.57
N LEU A 15 30.71 13.80 17.72
CA LEU A 15 31.92 13.29 17.05
C LEU A 15 32.22 11.80 17.36
N SER A 16 31.66 11.28 18.45
CA SER A 16 31.75 9.87 18.85
C SER A 16 31.02 8.93 17.88
N VAL A 17 30.05 9.45 17.11
CA VAL A 17 29.27 8.67 16.15
C VAL A 17 30.09 8.36 14.90
N PRO A 18 30.26 7.07 14.53
CA PRO A 18 31.03 6.73 13.33
C PRO A 18 30.43 7.30 12.04
N ALA A 19 31.28 7.80 11.14
CA ALA A 19 30.88 8.31 9.83
C ALA A 19 30.03 7.30 9.02
N ALA A 20 30.32 6.00 9.13
CA ALA A 20 29.53 4.95 8.49
C ALA A 20 28.08 4.91 8.99
N ARG A 21 27.83 5.21 10.27
CA ARG A 21 26.48 5.29 10.84
C ARG A 21 25.74 6.53 10.35
N ILE A 22 26.43 7.68 10.24
CA ILE A 22 25.87 8.91 9.65
C ILE A 22 25.48 8.66 8.18
N ALA A 23 26.34 8.00 7.41
CA ALA A 23 26.05 7.63 6.02
C ALA A 23 24.86 6.66 5.91
N LEU A 24 24.73 5.70 6.85
CA LEU A 24 23.56 4.81 6.93
C LEU A 24 22.27 5.59 7.20
N TRP A 25 22.28 6.52 8.16
CA TRP A 25 21.12 7.38 8.43
C TRP A 25 20.75 8.25 7.24
N TYR A 26 21.74 8.86 6.59
CA TYR A 26 21.52 9.62 5.36
C TYR A 26 20.92 8.75 4.24
N ASN A 27 21.31 7.48 4.15
CA ASN A 27 20.70 6.55 3.20
C ASN A 27 19.20 6.33 3.45
N TYR A 28 18.73 6.42 4.70
CA TYR A 28 17.30 6.36 4.99
C TYR A 28 16.50 7.54 4.43
N ARG A 29 17.14 8.65 4.04
CA ARG A 29 16.49 9.73 3.27
C ARG A 29 15.75 9.18 2.06
N ARG A 30 16.30 8.17 1.37
CA ARG A 30 15.65 7.56 0.19
C ARG A 30 14.33 6.87 0.51
N GLN A 31 14.06 6.51 1.77
CA GLN A 31 12.77 5.92 2.13
C GLN A 31 11.60 6.87 1.82
N ILE A 32 11.80 8.19 1.94
CA ILE A 32 10.75 9.18 1.62
C ILE A 32 10.36 9.18 0.14
N GLU A 33 11.23 8.74 -0.76
CA GLU A 33 10.89 8.66 -2.19
C GLU A 33 9.80 7.62 -2.43
N SER A 34 9.73 6.56 -1.62
CA SER A 34 8.64 5.59 -1.70
C SER A 34 7.31 6.20 -1.27
N PHE A 35 7.31 7.16 -0.34
CA PHE A 35 6.12 7.93 0.05
C PHE A 35 5.66 8.81 -1.11
N PHE A 36 6.57 9.60 -1.68
CA PHE A 36 6.22 10.48 -2.80
C PHE A 36 5.75 9.70 -4.03
N LYS A 37 6.30 8.50 -4.28
CA LYS A 37 5.80 7.61 -5.34
C LYS A 37 4.34 7.18 -5.12
N LEU A 38 3.96 6.87 -3.88
CA LEU A 38 2.56 6.54 -3.54
C LEU A 38 1.64 7.74 -3.73
N LEU A 39 2.06 8.91 -3.25
CA LEU A 39 1.26 10.11 -3.30
C LEU A 39 1.05 10.58 -4.77
N LYS A 40 2.13 10.63 -5.56
CA LYS A 40 2.11 11.21 -6.90
C LYS A 40 1.49 10.33 -7.96
N ALA A 41 1.85 9.04 -8.00
CA ALA A 41 1.51 8.18 -9.13
C ALA A 41 0.90 6.84 -8.72
N ALA A 42 1.62 6.05 -7.92
CA ALA A 42 1.29 4.64 -7.72
C ALA A 42 0.09 4.39 -6.78
N GLY A 43 -0.40 5.43 -6.11
CA GLY A 43 -1.55 5.41 -5.20
C GLY A 43 -2.56 6.51 -5.52
N HIS A 44 -2.31 7.71 -5.05
CA HIS A 44 -3.30 8.80 -5.05
C HIS A 44 -3.38 9.63 -6.32
N GLN A 45 -2.42 9.48 -7.24
CA GLN A 45 -2.40 10.21 -8.52
C GLN A 45 -2.49 11.73 -8.32
N LEU A 46 -1.74 12.28 -7.36
CA LEU A 46 -1.80 13.70 -6.99
C LEU A 46 -1.63 14.63 -8.20
N GLU A 47 -0.83 14.23 -9.19
CA GLU A 47 -0.56 15.04 -10.38
C GLU A 47 -1.77 15.13 -11.34
N CYS A 48 -2.79 14.28 -11.14
CA CYS A 48 -4.04 14.29 -11.91
C CYS A 48 -5.19 14.96 -11.13
N TRP A 49 -4.89 15.63 -10.03
CA TRP A 49 -5.90 16.28 -9.20
C TRP A 49 -6.27 17.66 -9.74
N GLU A 50 -7.57 17.91 -9.87
CA GLU A 50 -8.12 19.15 -10.42
C GLU A 50 -8.62 20.10 -9.32
N GLN A 51 -7.91 20.19 -8.18
CA GLN A 51 -8.26 21.17 -7.15
C GLN A 51 -7.86 22.59 -7.61
N GLU A 52 -8.84 23.48 -7.71
CA GLU A 52 -8.64 24.86 -8.20
C GLU A 52 -8.06 25.82 -7.15
N THR A 53 -8.02 25.44 -5.86
CA THR A 53 -7.55 26.31 -4.78
C THR A 53 -6.54 25.62 -3.87
N GLY A 54 -5.58 26.42 -3.37
CA GLY A 54 -4.56 25.95 -2.41
C GLY A 54 -5.15 25.26 -1.17
N PRO A 55 -6.17 25.83 -0.49
CA PRO A 55 -6.79 25.18 0.66
C PRO A 55 -7.48 23.84 0.33
N ALA A 56 -8.13 23.73 -0.82
CA ALA A 56 -8.76 22.47 -1.24
C ALA A 56 -7.70 21.39 -1.52
N LEU A 57 -6.63 21.75 -2.23
CA LEU A 57 -5.49 20.88 -2.46
C LEU A 57 -4.87 20.42 -1.12
N PHE A 58 -4.59 21.37 -0.22
CA PHE A 58 -3.98 21.08 1.07
C PHE A 58 -4.80 20.08 1.90
N ARG A 59 -6.12 20.27 2.02
CA ARG A 59 -7.01 19.33 2.72
C ARG A 59 -6.94 17.92 2.13
N ARG A 60 -6.97 17.80 0.80
CA ARG A 60 -6.89 16.50 0.12
C ARG A 60 -5.52 15.83 0.30
N VAL A 61 -4.44 16.61 0.25
CA VAL A 61 -3.07 16.12 0.51
C VAL A 61 -2.93 15.57 1.92
N LEU A 62 -3.52 16.23 2.93
CA LEU A 62 -3.49 15.74 4.31
C LEU A 62 -4.12 14.35 4.42
N ILE A 63 -5.30 14.16 3.82
CA ILE A 63 -6.00 12.86 3.83
C ILE A 63 -5.19 11.80 3.09
N ALA A 64 -4.70 12.11 1.88
CA ALA A 64 -3.89 11.19 1.08
C ALA A 64 -2.57 10.79 1.78
N THR A 65 -1.95 11.74 2.48
CA THR A 65 -0.75 11.49 3.28
C THR A 65 -1.04 10.50 4.40
N GLN A 66 -2.14 10.67 5.14
CA GLN A 66 -2.53 9.73 6.19
C GLN A 66 -2.81 8.34 5.63
N ALA A 67 -3.53 8.24 4.51
CA ALA A 67 -3.76 6.96 3.85
C ALA A 67 -2.45 6.26 3.43
N CYS A 68 -1.48 7.01 2.91
CA CYS A 68 -0.15 6.47 2.58
C CYS A 68 0.58 5.92 3.81
N VAL A 69 0.50 6.62 4.96
CA VAL A 69 1.09 6.17 6.23
C VAL A 69 0.43 4.89 6.74
N LEU A 70 -0.90 4.75 6.60
CA LEU A 70 -1.60 3.52 6.97
C LEU A 70 -1.11 2.30 6.18
N ALA A 71 -0.75 2.46 4.92
CA ALA A 71 -0.16 1.38 4.11
C ALA A 71 1.26 1.00 4.55
N TRP A 72 1.99 1.90 5.23
CA TRP A 72 3.34 1.63 5.72
C TRP A 72 3.39 0.82 7.01
N ARG A 73 2.37 0.93 7.86
CA ARG A 73 2.28 0.12 9.08
C ARG A 73 2.38 -1.39 8.77
N PRO A 74 1.53 -1.98 7.91
CA PRO A 74 1.68 -3.38 7.56
C PRO A 74 2.99 -3.64 6.83
N MET A 75 3.70 -2.68 6.21
CA MET A 75 5.04 -2.92 5.64
C MET A 75 6.15 -3.07 6.68
N ARG A 76 6.02 -2.42 7.83
CA ARG A 76 7.08 -2.35 8.84
C ARG A 76 6.91 -3.34 9.97
N GLU A 77 5.67 -3.68 10.31
CA GLU A 77 5.38 -4.62 11.39
C GLU A 77 5.95 -6.03 11.09
N THR A 78 6.45 -6.67 12.14
CA THR A 78 7.01 -8.02 12.08
C THR A 78 6.23 -8.93 13.03
N GLY A 79 5.20 -9.58 12.50
CA GLY A 79 4.39 -10.55 13.23
C GLY A 79 3.64 -11.47 12.27
N GLU A 80 3.21 -12.63 12.76
CA GLU A 80 2.49 -13.63 11.94
C GLU A 80 1.22 -13.03 11.33
N GLN A 81 0.45 -12.27 12.13
CA GLN A 81 -0.75 -11.59 11.67
C GLN A 81 -0.46 -10.56 10.56
N THR A 82 0.73 -9.95 10.56
CA THR A 82 1.14 -9.01 9.51
C THR A 82 1.32 -9.71 8.17
N VAL A 83 1.87 -10.93 8.16
CA VAL A 83 2.06 -11.70 6.93
C VAL A 83 0.72 -12.00 6.28
N ARG A 84 -0.23 -12.58 7.03
CA ARG A 84 -1.59 -12.86 6.54
C ARG A 84 -2.31 -11.58 6.08
N THR A 85 -2.16 -10.49 6.83
CA THR A 85 -2.73 -9.20 6.45
C THR A 85 -2.19 -8.71 5.11
N ARG A 86 -0.86 -8.79 4.90
CA ARG A 86 -0.23 -8.41 3.62
C ARG A 86 -0.76 -9.27 2.47
N GLU A 87 -0.87 -10.58 2.65
CA GLU A 87 -1.36 -11.50 1.61
C GLU A 87 -2.80 -11.17 1.20
N VAL A 88 -3.69 -10.96 2.18
CA VAL A 88 -5.08 -10.57 1.91
C VAL A 88 -5.15 -9.22 1.20
N LEU A 89 -4.39 -8.21 1.66
CA LEU A 89 -4.40 -6.89 1.04
C LEU A 89 -3.82 -6.92 -0.39
N VAL A 90 -2.74 -7.66 -0.62
CA VAL A 90 -2.19 -7.85 -1.97
C VAL A 90 -3.20 -8.55 -2.88
N ARG A 91 -3.89 -9.60 -2.40
CA ARG A 91 -4.95 -10.27 -3.16
C ARG A 91 -6.10 -9.33 -3.49
N LEU A 92 -6.58 -8.58 -2.50
CA LEU A 92 -7.65 -7.59 -2.69
C LEU A 92 -7.24 -6.50 -3.69
N SER A 93 -5.97 -6.09 -3.69
CA SER A 93 -5.50 -5.07 -4.63
C SER A 93 -5.72 -5.44 -6.10
N GLY A 94 -5.75 -6.75 -6.42
CA GLY A 94 -5.85 -7.25 -7.80
C GLY A 94 -4.56 -7.06 -8.62
N ARG A 95 -3.48 -6.56 -8.00
CA ARG A 95 -2.22 -6.33 -8.69
C ARG A 95 -1.40 -7.61 -8.78
N GLN A 96 -0.83 -7.88 -9.96
CA GLN A 96 0.16 -8.95 -10.12
C GLN A 96 1.51 -8.55 -9.54
N MET A 97 2.01 -9.35 -8.60
CA MET A 97 3.30 -9.14 -7.95
C MET A 97 4.39 -10.00 -8.58
N LYS A 98 5.63 -9.49 -8.55
CA LYS A 98 6.80 -10.30 -8.93
C LYS A 98 7.10 -11.31 -7.83
N ARG A 99 7.57 -12.50 -8.20
CA ARG A 99 7.99 -13.54 -7.22
C ARG A 99 9.06 -13.04 -6.25
N THR A 100 10.00 -12.22 -6.73
CA THR A 100 11.07 -11.63 -5.91
C THR A 100 10.61 -10.45 -5.04
N ARG A 101 9.39 -9.94 -5.27
CA ARG A 101 8.81 -8.82 -4.52
C ARG A 101 7.30 -9.03 -4.36
N PRO A 102 6.89 -9.96 -3.49
CA PRO A 102 5.49 -10.36 -3.33
C PRO A 102 4.63 -9.30 -2.65
N VAL A 103 5.24 -8.31 -1.99
CA VAL A 103 4.55 -7.24 -1.30
C VAL A 103 5.12 -5.89 -1.71
N THR A 104 4.24 -4.94 -2.03
CA THR A 104 4.61 -3.56 -2.38
C THR A 104 3.68 -2.57 -1.70
N ALA A 105 4.20 -1.38 -1.38
CA ALA A 105 3.39 -0.32 -0.77
C ALA A 105 2.14 0.06 -1.59
N PRO A 106 2.22 0.18 -2.94
CA PRO A 106 1.04 0.44 -3.77
C PRO A 106 -0.02 -0.64 -3.67
N ALA A 107 0.39 -1.92 -3.61
CA ALA A 107 -0.56 -3.02 -3.46
C ALA A 107 -1.23 -3.02 -2.09
N LEU A 108 -0.49 -2.70 -1.02
CA LEU A 108 -1.07 -2.60 0.31
C LEU A 108 -2.05 -1.43 0.42
N LEU A 109 -1.71 -0.26 -0.14
CA LEU A 109 -2.59 0.92 -0.14
C LEU A 109 -3.89 0.64 -0.88
N ASP A 110 -3.80 0.09 -2.09
CA ASP A 110 -4.96 -0.24 -2.92
C ASP A 110 -5.82 -1.35 -2.29
N GLY A 111 -5.18 -2.38 -1.71
CA GLY A 111 -5.85 -3.41 -0.92
C GLY A 111 -6.58 -2.84 0.30
N LEU A 112 -6.03 -1.83 0.97
CA LEU A 112 -6.67 -1.18 2.11
C LEU A 112 -7.94 -0.44 1.70
N PHE A 113 -7.92 0.30 0.58
CA PHE A 113 -9.13 0.98 0.09
C PHE A 113 -10.23 -0.03 -0.25
N LYS A 114 -9.89 -1.08 -1.01
CA LYS A 114 -10.84 -2.14 -1.34
C LYS A 114 -11.36 -2.88 -0.11
N ARG A 115 -10.52 -3.09 0.91
CA ARG A 115 -10.95 -3.65 2.20
C ARG A 115 -11.99 -2.77 2.89
N PHE A 116 -11.84 -1.43 2.88
CA PHE A 116 -12.84 -0.54 3.49
C PHE A 116 -14.18 -0.61 2.77
N SER A 117 -14.18 -0.62 1.43
CA SER A 117 -15.40 -0.83 0.65
C SER A 117 -16.03 -2.18 0.93
N LEU A 118 -15.23 -3.25 0.95
CA LEU A 118 -15.68 -4.60 1.26
C LEU A 118 -16.27 -4.69 2.68
N TRP A 119 -15.66 -4.02 3.65
CA TRP A 119 -16.18 -3.98 5.02
C TRP A 119 -17.58 -3.39 5.06
N GLY A 120 -17.85 -2.28 4.34
CA GLY A 120 -19.19 -1.72 4.24
C GLY A 120 -20.19 -2.73 3.68
N VAL A 121 -19.85 -3.36 2.55
CA VAL A 121 -20.68 -4.37 1.89
C VAL A 121 -21.01 -5.55 2.81
N LEU A 122 -20.01 -6.10 3.49
CA LEU A 122 -20.20 -7.26 4.38
C LEU A 122 -21.01 -6.96 5.65
N ASN A 123 -21.17 -5.69 6.02
CA ASN A 123 -22.02 -5.29 7.15
C ASN A 123 -23.46 -4.97 6.74
N GLU A 124 -23.70 -4.77 5.44
CA GLU A 124 -24.99 -4.32 4.91
C GLU A 124 -25.75 -5.46 4.21
N TYR A 125 -25.03 -6.38 3.56
CA TYR A 125 -25.63 -7.44 2.75
C TYR A 125 -25.23 -8.83 3.27
N SER A 126 -26.19 -9.74 3.23
CA SER A 126 -25.97 -11.17 3.45
C SER A 126 -25.20 -11.82 2.29
N ILE A 127 -24.63 -13.00 2.52
CA ILE A 127 -23.91 -13.73 1.46
C ILE A 127 -24.88 -14.11 0.33
N GLU A 128 -26.11 -14.46 0.68
CA GLU A 128 -27.17 -14.86 -0.24
C GLU A 128 -27.55 -13.71 -1.18
N GLU A 129 -27.68 -12.49 -0.66
CA GLU A 129 -27.93 -11.30 -1.48
C GLU A 129 -26.75 -11.01 -2.43
N LEU A 130 -25.52 -11.12 -1.93
CA LEU A 130 -24.33 -10.93 -2.77
C LEU A 130 -24.23 -11.98 -3.88
N GLN A 131 -24.64 -13.23 -3.60
CA GLN A 131 -24.73 -14.29 -4.61
C GLN A 131 -25.82 -13.99 -5.64
N ALA A 132 -27.00 -13.53 -5.20
CA ALA A 132 -28.09 -13.15 -6.11
C ALA A 132 -27.67 -12.00 -7.04
N PHE A 133 -26.95 -10.99 -6.53
CA PHE A 133 -26.39 -9.91 -7.35
C PHE A 133 -25.37 -10.44 -8.36
N ALA A 134 -24.52 -11.38 -7.96
CA ALA A 134 -23.55 -12.00 -8.86
C ALA A 134 -24.23 -12.84 -9.95
N ASP A 135 -25.24 -13.66 -9.61
CA ASP A 135 -25.99 -14.47 -10.57
C ASP A 135 -26.76 -13.60 -11.57
N PHE A 136 -27.31 -12.47 -11.10
CA PHE A 136 -27.95 -11.49 -11.98
C PHE A 136 -26.94 -10.82 -12.93
N ALA A 137 -25.77 -10.40 -12.42
CA ALA A 137 -24.74 -9.75 -13.22
C ALA A 137 -23.99 -10.72 -14.15
N PHE A 138 -23.88 -11.99 -13.78
CA PHE A 138 -23.16 -13.04 -14.50
C PHE A 138 -24.08 -14.26 -14.72
N PRO A 139 -24.82 -14.31 -15.85
CA PRO A 139 -25.82 -15.34 -16.13
C PRO A 139 -25.29 -16.79 -16.20
N ARG A 140 -23.96 -16.97 -16.24
CA ARG A 140 -23.32 -18.28 -16.04
C ARG A 140 -22.68 -18.23 -14.67
N ARG A 141 -23.09 -19.15 -13.78
CA ARG A 141 -22.48 -19.32 -12.46
C ARG A 141 -20.97 -19.27 -12.59
N PHE A 142 -20.37 -18.20 -12.09
CA PHE A 142 -18.93 -18.12 -11.94
C PHE A 142 -18.57 -19.11 -10.83
N GLU A 143 -18.09 -20.29 -11.21
CA GLU A 143 -17.43 -21.18 -10.26
C GLU A 143 -16.21 -20.42 -9.73
N ILE A 144 -16.21 -20.11 -8.43
CA ILE A 144 -15.04 -19.53 -7.78
C ILE A 144 -13.94 -20.60 -7.84
N PRO A 145 -12.83 -20.39 -8.56
CA PRO A 145 -11.80 -21.40 -8.70
C PRO A 145 -11.24 -21.75 -7.31
N GLY A 146 -11.35 -23.01 -6.90
CA GLY A 146 -10.81 -23.53 -5.64
C GLY A 146 -11.83 -23.88 -4.55
N LYS A 147 -13.14 -23.69 -4.78
CA LYS A 147 -14.16 -24.33 -3.95
C LYS A 147 -14.65 -25.58 -4.67
N ALA A 148 -13.99 -26.71 -4.44
CA ALA A 148 -14.54 -28.00 -4.83
C ALA A 148 -15.96 -28.10 -4.27
N MET A 149 -16.89 -28.56 -5.11
CA MET A 149 -18.21 -28.97 -4.66
C MET A 149 -17.99 -30.04 -3.59
N GLY A 150 -18.17 -29.68 -2.32
CA GLY A 150 -18.31 -30.67 -1.27
C GLY A 150 -19.67 -31.32 -1.50
N ASP A 151 -19.64 -32.62 -1.74
CA ASP A 151 -20.81 -33.49 -1.82
C ASP A 151 -21.76 -33.22 -0.64
N VAL A 152 -22.95 -32.66 -0.95
CA VAL A 152 -24.26 -33.04 -0.37
C VAL A 152 -25.31 -32.82 -1.44
#